data_AF-A0AAQ4DUF4-F1
#
_entry.id   AF-A0AAQ4DUF4-F1
#
_cell.length_a   1.000
_cell.length_b   1.000
_cell.length_c   1.000
_cell.angle_alpha   90.00
_cell.angle_beta   90.00
_cell.angle_gamma   90.00
#
_symmetry.space_group_name_H-M   'P 1'
#
loop_
_entity.id
_entity.type
_entity.pdbx_description
1 polymer ?
#
loop_
_entity_poly.entity_id
_entity_poly.type
_entity_poly.pdbx_seq_one_letter_code
_entity_poly.pdbx_strand_id
1 'polypeptide(L)'
;MGEGPEEGPRKIYPRNRNDVADTVRGRQTAPHVGGPALVNAAVETLETQQKASQRTTEYAAKLCRENWQKTCDSLQGKLSTEKAWCLLRNLIDPLSSKTATNRNLTKVLNTYKGDGYRLLEDLKTKYLKTEKGQYPVPERYEGPDNEELDRPFTMTELCTAIDESNKRSAPGRDAITYKLLGNMSRAAARGLLEHINEALESSRLPKEWKD
;
A
#
# COMPACT_ATOMS: atom_id res chain seq x y z
N MET A 1 40.04 32.44 -35.79
CA MET A 1 38.93 32.77 -34.87
C MET A 1 37.82 31.75 -35.14
N GLY A 2 37.72 30.61 -34.49
CA GLY A 2 38.35 30.18 -33.23
C GLY A 2 37.38 30.22 -32.06
N GLU A 3 36.17 29.65 -32.18
CA GLU A 3 35.34 29.27 -31.04
C GLU A 3 34.59 27.97 -31.36
N GLY A 4 34.87 26.93 -30.57
CA GLY A 4 34.22 25.62 -30.64
C GLY A 4 32.91 25.60 -29.84
N PRO A 5 32.03 24.62 -30.07
CA PRO A 5 30.79 24.51 -29.33
C PRO A 5 31.04 23.98 -27.91
N GLU A 6 30.52 24.71 -26.92
CA GLU A 6 30.51 24.35 -25.50
C GLU A 6 29.85 22.99 -25.26
N GLU A 7 30.61 22.03 -24.70
CA GLU A 7 30.06 20.79 -24.14
C GLU A 7 29.38 21.08 -22.79
N GLY A 8 28.06 20.94 -22.75
CA GLY A 8 27.30 20.86 -21.49
C GLY A 8 27.66 19.61 -20.66
N PRO A 9 27.38 19.60 -19.35
CA PRO A 9 27.91 18.61 -18.42
C PRO A 9 27.40 17.20 -18.74
N ARG A 10 28.32 16.32 -19.15
CA ARG A 10 28.08 14.89 -19.38
C ARG A 10 27.61 14.23 -18.07
N LYS A 11 26.38 13.71 -18.06
CA LYS A 11 25.85 12.87 -16.98
C LYS A 11 26.65 11.57 -16.92
N ILE A 12 27.48 11.42 -15.88
CA ILE A 12 28.18 10.17 -15.58
C ILE A 12 27.21 9.25 -14.86
N TYR A 13 26.71 8.23 -15.56
CA TYR A 13 26.02 7.10 -14.93
C TYR A 13 27.05 6.13 -14.35
N PRO A 14 26.83 5.55 -13.15
CA PRO A 14 27.74 4.54 -12.60
C PRO A 14 27.71 3.28 -13.48
N ARG A 15 28.91 2.88 -13.91
CA ARG A 15 29.20 1.74 -14.78
C ARG A 15 28.84 0.43 -14.05
N ASN A 16 28.13 -0.43 -14.76
CA ASN A 16 27.71 -1.77 -14.37
C ASN A 16 28.89 -2.61 -13.81
N ARG A 17 28.73 -3.19 -12.63
CA ARG A 17 29.79 -3.83 -11.82
C ARG A 17 30.02 -5.31 -12.17
N ASN A 18 29.93 -5.68 -13.45
CA ASN A 18 30.02 -7.08 -13.89
C ASN A 18 30.98 -7.38 -15.06
N ASP A 19 31.86 -6.45 -15.46
CA ASP A 19 32.84 -6.68 -16.54
C ASP A 19 34.31 -6.56 -16.07
N VAL A 20 34.71 -7.35 -15.08
CA VAL A 20 36.14 -7.61 -14.83
C VAL A 20 36.34 -9.09 -14.50
N ALA A 21 36.04 -9.92 -15.49
CA ALA A 21 36.45 -11.32 -15.52
C ALA A 21 37.20 -11.58 -16.81
N ASP A 22 38.35 -10.95 -16.99
CA ASP A 22 39.46 -11.53 -17.74
C ASP A 22 40.70 -10.65 -17.64
N THR A 23 41.86 -11.29 -17.68
CA THR A 23 43.22 -10.72 -17.58
C THR A 23 43.80 -10.67 -16.16
N VAL A 24 44.54 -11.71 -15.79
CA VAL A 24 46.01 -11.69 -15.60
C VAL A 24 46.41 -13.13 -15.27
N ARG A 25 46.76 -13.88 -16.31
CA ARG A 25 47.51 -15.14 -16.21
C ARG A 25 48.99 -14.77 -16.24
N GLY A 26 49.49 -14.22 -15.14
CA GLY A 26 50.90 -13.92 -14.93
C GLY A 26 51.43 -14.78 -13.79
N ARG A 27 52.22 -15.81 -14.10
CA ARG A 27 53.02 -16.52 -13.11
C ARG A 27 53.96 -15.50 -12.45
N GLN A 28 53.65 -15.09 -11.22
CA GLN A 28 54.64 -14.57 -10.29
C GLN A 28 55.06 -15.72 -9.39
N THR A 29 56.27 -16.21 -9.60
CA THR A 29 56.99 -17.02 -8.62
C THR A 29 57.17 -16.14 -7.38
N ALA A 30 56.46 -16.48 -6.31
CA ALA A 30 56.58 -15.80 -5.02
C ALA A 30 58.02 -15.95 -4.49
N PRO A 31 58.71 -14.88 -4.09
CA PRO A 31 59.82 -15.02 -3.17
C PRO A 31 59.22 -15.45 -1.82
N HIS A 32 59.84 -16.47 -1.24
CA HIS A 32 59.47 -17.07 0.03
C HIS A 32 59.71 -16.05 1.17
N VAL A 33 58.79 -15.10 1.36
CA VAL A 33 58.87 -14.09 2.43
C VAL A 33 57.60 -14.17 3.29
N GLY A 34 57.74 -14.86 4.42
CA GLY A 34 57.09 -14.53 5.69
C GLY A 34 55.56 -14.62 5.78
N GLY A 35 55.09 -15.73 6.35
CA GLY A 35 53.74 -15.90 6.88
C GLY A 35 53.17 -14.82 7.84
N PRO A 36 53.95 -13.96 8.54
CA PRO A 36 53.35 -12.92 9.39
C PRO A 36 52.88 -11.65 8.64
N ALA A 37 53.41 -11.32 7.46
CA ALA A 37 53.10 -10.05 6.79
C ALA A 37 51.68 -10.03 6.17
N LEU A 38 51.22 -11.16 5.62
CA LEU A 38 49.88 -11.30 5.05
C LEU A 38 48.78 -11.35 6.12
N VAL A 39 49.09 -11.89 7.31
CA VAL A 39 48.17 -11.90 8.45
C VAL A 39 47.98 -10.48 8.99
N ASN A 40 49.04 -9.69 9.10
CA ASN A 40 48.96 -8.29 9.53
C ASN A 40 48.15 -7.44 8.55
N ALA A 41 48.36 -7.59 7.24
CA ALA A 41 47.56 -6.90 6.23
C ALA A 41 46.06 -7.27 6.30
N ALA A 42 45.73 -8.55 6.55
CA ALA A 42 44.34 -8.97 6.74
C ALA A 42 43.72 -8.36 8.01
N VAL A 43 44.47 -8.29 9.11
CA VAL A 43 44.03 -7.63 10.36
C VAL A 43 43.79 -6.14 10.13
N GLU A 44 44.68 -5.45 9.44
CA GLU A 44 44.52 -4.03 9.08
C GLU A 44 43.27 -3.79 8.20
N THR A 45 42.98 -4.69 7.25
CA THR A 45 41.76 -4.60 6.42
C THR A 45 40.48 -4.83 7.23
N LEU A 46 40.50 -5.70 8.24
CA LEU A 46 39.37 -5.92 9.15
C LEU A 46 39.15 -4.70 10.05
N GLU A 47 40.22 -4.14 10.61
CA GLU A 47 40.15 -2.94 11.44
C GLU A 47 39.59 -1.73 10.67
N THR A 48 40.01 -1.56 9.41
CA THR A 48 39.50 -0.48 8.56
C THR A 48 38.02 -0.66 8.21
N GLN A 49 37.57 -1.89 7.96
CA GLN A 49 36.14 -2.19 7.76
C GLN A 49 35.30 -1.95 9.03
N GLN A 50 35.83 -2.33 10.19
CA GLN A 50 35.16 -2.07 11.48
C GLN A 50 35.06 -0.57 11.75
N LYS A 51 36.14 0.20 11.57
CA LYS A 51 36.15 1.66 11.69
C LYS A 51 35.16 2.34 10.75
N ALA A 52 35.03 1.87 9.50
CA ALA A 52 34.04 2.40 8.55
C ALA A 52 32.59 2.10 8.98
N SER A 53 32.36 0.90 9.51
CA SER A 53 31.04 0.50 10.03
C SER A 53 30.65 1.33 11.25
N GLN A 54 31.58 1.54 12.19
CA GLN A 54 31.38 2.39 13.37
C GLN A 54 31.05 3.84 13.00
N ARG A 55 31.80 4.44 12.06
CA ARG A 55 31.49 5.79 11.56
C ARG A 55 30.10 5.89 10.95
N THR A 56 29.68 4.83 10.24
CA THR A 56 28.34 4.76 9.65
C THR A 56 27.26 4.69 10.71
N THR A 57 27.45 3.92 11.78
CA THR A 57 26.47 3.80 12.88
C THR A 57 26.38 5.08 13.69
N GLU A 58 27.51 5.73 13.98
CA GLU A 58 27.56 7.03 14.68
C GLU A 58 26.84 8.11 13.88
N TYR A 59 27.11 8.19 12.57
CA TYR A 59 26.45 9.14 11.68
C TYR A 59 24.95 8.86 11.57
N ALA A 60 24.55 7.59 11.44
CA ALA A 60 23.14 7.21 11.42
C ALA A 60 22.43 7.60 12.72
N ALA A 61 23.07 7.38 13.89
CA ALA A 61 22.52 7.78 15.18
C ALA A 61 22.36 9.30 15.30
N LYS A 62 23.35 10.07 14.82
CA LYS A 62 23.28 11.54 14.75
C LYS A 62 22.12 11.98 13.87
N LEU A 63 22.00 11.43 12.67
CA LEU A 63 20.95 11.76 11.73
C LEU A 63 19.54 11.41 12.28
N CYS A 64 19.40 10.28 12.98
CA CYS A 64 18.15 9.92 13.64
C CYS A 64 17.72 10.97 14.68
N ARG A 65 18.66 11.46 15.50
CA ARG A 65 18.39 12.51 16.49
C ARG A 65 17.98 13.81 15.82
N GLU A 66 18.69 14.23 14.77
CA GLU A 66 18.37 15.46 14.03
C GLU A 66 17.00 15.38 13.35
N ASN A 67 16.66 14.24 12.75
CA ASN A 67 15.35 14.02 12.13
C ASN A 67 14.22 14.01 13.16
N TRP A 68 14.45 13.42 14.34
CA TRP A 68 13.49 13.46 15.43
C TRP A 68 13.28 14.88 15.95
N GLN A 69 14.36 15.64 16.16
CA GLN A 69 14.27 17.03 16.61
C GLN A 69 13.47 17.87 15.61
N LYS A 70 13.76 17.78 14.31
CA LYS A 70 12.97 18.46 13.26
C LYS A 70 11.50 18.07 13.29
N THR A 71 11.21 16.81 13.58
CA THR A 71 9.83 16.33 13.71
C THR A 71 9.18 17.02 14.91
N CYS A 72 9.80 17.02 16.09
CA CYS A 72 9.31 17.74 17.27
C CYS A 72 9.11 19.24 17.03
N ASP A 73 10.07 19.91 16.39
CA ASP A 73 10.01 21.33 16.07
C ASP A 73 8.83 21.64 15.12
N SER A 74 8.56 20.75 14.15
CA SER A 74 7.43 20.90 13.22
C SER A 74 6.06 20.79 13.90
N LEU A 75 6.01 20.15 15.06
CA LEU A 75 4.80 19.91 15.85
C LEU A 75 4.53 21.06 16.83
N GLN A 76 5.56 21.83 17.20
CA GLN A 76 5.45 22.96 18.11
C GLN A 76 4.56 24.07 17.50
N GLY A 77 3.39 24.27 18.08
CA GLY A 77 2.45 25.35 17.72
C GLY A 77 1.58 25.12 16.47
N LYS A 78 1.63 23.93 15.83
CA LYS A 78 0.88 23.64 14.59
C LYS A 78 0.16 22.28 14.57
N LEU A 79 -0.03 21.68 15.75
CA LEU A 79 -0.57 20.33 15.86
C LEU A 79 -2.08 20.31 15.63
N SER A 80 -2.52 20.01 14.40
CA SER A 80 -3.90 19.56 14.21
C SER A 80 -4.08 18.19 14.87
N THR A 81 -5.28 17.90 15.36
CA THR A 81 -5.65 16.62 15.98
C THR A 81 -5.31 15.42 15.09
N GLU A 82 -5.46 15.58 13.77
CA GLU A 82 -5.11 14.55 12.78
C GLU A 82 -3.61 14.22 12.73
N LYS A 83 -2.74 15.23 12.71
CA LYS A 83 -1.27 15.02 12.66
C LYS A 83 -0.75 14.38 13.94
N ALA A 84 -1.29 14.78 15.08
CA ALA A 84 -1.02 14.15 16.37
C ALA A 84 -1.34 12.66 16.36
N TRP A 85 -2.52 12.32 15.82
CA TRP A 85 -3.02 10.96 15.79
C TRP A 85 -2.27 10.06 14.81
N CYS A 86 -1.88 10.59 13.64
CA CYS A 86 -0.99 9.91 12.72
C CYS A 86 0.38 9.62 13.34
N LEU A 87 0.97 10.58 14.08
CA LEU A 87 2.24 10.36 14.76
C LEU A 87 2.12 9.26 15.83
N LEU A 88 1.09 9.33 16.66
CA LEU A 88 0.86 8.32 17.70
C LEU A 88 0.68 6.92 17.09
N ARG A 89 -0.12 6.80 16.02
CA ARG A 89 -0.28 5.53 15.27
C ARG A 89 1.06 4.97 14.81
N ASN A 90 1.94 5.82 14.27
CA ASN A 90 3.27 5.39 13.81
C ASN A 90 4.22 5.03 14.95
N LEU A 91 4.04 5.58 16.16
CA LEU A 91 4.81 5.20 17.35
C LEU A 91 4.33 3.87 17.95
N ILE A 92 3.02 3.62 17.93
CA ILE A 92 2.42 2.36 18.41
C ILE A 92 2.68 1.22 17.43
N ASP A 93 2.45 1.46 16.13
CA ASP A 93 2.70 0.49 15.07
C ASP A 93 3.52 1.13 13.93
N PRO A 94 4.86 1.05 14.00
CA PRO A 94 5.74 1.61 12.97
C PRO A 94 5.64 0.87 11.64
N LEU A 95 5.09 -0.36 11.61
CA LEU A 95 4.95 -1.17 10.41
C LEU A 95 3.67 -0.83 9.63
N SER A 96 2.67 -0.24 10.28
CA SER A 96 1.44 0.24 9.64
C SER A 96 1.62 1.46 8.75
N SER A 97 2.77 2.14 8.85
CA SER A 97 3.02 3.34 8.07
C SER A 97 3.12 3.04 6.57
N LYS A 98 2.55 3.91 5.73
CA LYS A 98 2.64 3.81 4.27
C LYS A 98 4.08 3.63 3.78
N THR A 99 5.04 4.29 4.43
CA THR A 99 6.47 4.19 4.14
C THR A 99 7.02 2.79 4.44
N ALA A 100 6.65 2.19 5.58
CA ALA A 100 7.05 0.83 5.92
C ALA A 100 6.45 -0.20 4.96
N THR A 101 5.17 -0.05 4.60
CA THR A 101 4.50 -0.89 3.60
C THR A 101 5.21 -0.81 2.24
N ASN A 102 5.53 0.40 1.77
CA ASN A 102 6.25 0.60 0.51
C ASN A 102 7.65 -0.03 0.55
N ARG A 103 8.39 0.14 1.65
CA ARG A 103 9.71 -0.49 1.81
C ARG A 103 9.61 -2.01 1.76
N ASN A 104 8.59 -2.60 2.39
CA ASN A 104 8.34 -4.04 2.35
C ASN A 104 7.96 -4.49 0.94
N LEU A 105 7.14 -3.73 0.21
CA LEU A 105 6.79 -4.00 -1.17
C LEU A 105 8.03 -3.97 -2.08
N THR A 106 8.90 -2.95 -1.93
CA THR A 106 10.16 -2.87 -2.68
C THR A 106 11.08 -4.05 -2.37
N LYS A 107 11.17 -4.48 -1.09
CA LYS A 107 11.93 -5.67 -0.73
C LYS A 107 11.39 -6.93 -1.40
N VAL A 108 10.07 -7.13 -1.36
CA VAL A 108 9.40 -8.27 -2.02
C VAL A 108 9.68 -8.25 -3.52
N LEU A 109 9.54 -7.10 -4.16
CA LEU A 109 9.83 -6.96 -5.59
C LEU A 109 11.29 -7.30 -5.93
N ASN A 110 12.24 -6.81 -5.13
CA ASN A 110 13.67 -7.08 -5.36
C ASN A 110 14.09 -8.51 -5.01
N THR A 111 13.39 -9.17 -4.09
CA THR A 111 13.68 -10.56 -3.68
C THR A 111 13.03 -11.57 -4.63
N TYR A 112 11.96 -11.17 -5.31
CA TYR A 112 11.29 -12.02 -6.27
C TYR A 112 12.16 -12.24 -7.51
N LYS A 113 12.42 -13.51 -7.84
CA LYS A 113 13.23 -13.92 -8.99
C LYS A 113 12.37 -13.88 -10.27
N GLY A 114 12.07 -12.69 -10.78
CA GLY A 114 11.30 -12.54 -12.01
C GLY A 114 10.89 -11.09 -12.31
N ASP A 115 10.08 -10.92 -13.36
CA ASP A 115 9.46 -9.64 -13.73
C ASP A 115 8.22 -9.37 -12.86
N GLY A 116 7.89 -8.10 -12.61
CA GLY A 116 6.77 -7.68 -11.78
C GLY A 116 5.42 -8.21 -12.26
N TYR A 117 5.27 -8.41 -13.58
CA TYR A 117 4.09 -9.05 -14.15
C TYR A 117 3.92 -10.52 -13.73
N ARG A 118 5.01 -11.27 -13.58
CA ARG A 118 4.95 -12.66 -13.10
C ARG A 118 4.57 -12.74 -11.63
N LEU A 119 5.09 -11.82 -10.80
CA LEU A 119 4.69 -11.69 -9.40
C LEU A 119 3.18 -11.42 -9.29
N LEU A 120 2.65 -10.53 -10.13
CA LEU A 120 1.20 -10.25 -10.15
C LEU A 120 0.39 -11.48 -10.56
N GLU A 121 0.81 -12.24 -11.57
CA GLU A 121 0.09 -13.44 -12.00
C GLU A 121 0.16 -14.56 -10.94
N ASP A 122 1.29 -14.71 -10.26
CA ASP A 122 1.45 -15.65 -9.14
C ASP A 122 0.55 -15.27 -7.95
N LEU A 123 0.51 -13.98 -7.59
CA LEU A 123 -0.36 -13.47 -6.53
C LEU A 123 -1.83 -13.61 -6.88
N LYS A 124 -2.18 -13.28 -8.12
CA LYS A 124 -3.52 -13.47 -8.66
C LYS A 124 -3.90 -14.95 -8.56
N THR A 125 -3.08 -15.87 -9.08
CA THR A 125 -3.36 -17.32 -8.99
C THR A 125 -3.48 -17.81 -7.55
N LYS A 126 -2.63 -17.32 -6.64
CA LYS A 126 -2.61 -17.75 -5.24
C LYS A 126 -3.81 -17.27 -4.42
N TYR A 127 -4.23 -16.02 -4.62
CA TYR A 127 -5.23 -15.37 -3.77
C TYR A 127 -6.58 -15.16 -4.45
N LEU A 128 -6.57 -14.94 -5.76
CA LEU A 128 -7.77 -14.78 -6.57
C LEU A 128 -7.95 -16.08 -7.35
N LYS A 129 -8.83 -16.97 -6.87
CA LYS A 129 -9.33 -18.09 -7.66
C LYS A 129 -9.99 -17.52 -8.93
N THR A 130 -9.17 -17.30 -9.96
CA THR A 130 -9.52 -16.59 -11.21
C THR A 130 -10.17 -17.53 -12.20
N GLU A 131 -9.96 -18.83 -12.01
CA GLU A 131 -10.87 -19.82 -12.56
C GLU A 131 -12.25 -19.44 -12.02
N LYS A 132 -13.10 -18.88 -12.90
CA LYS A 132 -14.54 -18.81 -12.66
C LYS A 132 -14.90 -20.24 -12.31
N GLY A 133 -15.01 -20.54 -11.02
CA GLY A 133 -15.40 -21.85 -10.59
C GLY A 133 -16.67 -22.13 -11.35
N GLN A 134 -16.64 -23.17 -12.18
CA GLN A 134 -17.85 -23.80 -12.68
C GLN A 134 -18.52 -24.49 -11.48
N TYR A 135 -18.74 -23.74 -10.41
CA TYR A 135 -19.80 -24.09 -9.50
C TYR A 135 -21.03 -23.92 -10.36
N PRO A 136 -21.81 -24.99 -10.61
CA PRO A 136 -23.16 -24.79 -11.09
C PRO A 136 -23.78 -23.83 -10.08
N VAL A 137 -23.99 -22.58 -10.49
CA VAL A 137 -24.82 -21.68 -9.72
C VAL A 137 -26.17 -22.39 -9.74
N PRO A 138 -26.64 -22.95 -8.62
CA PRO A 138 -27.86 -23.71 -8.64
C PRO A 138 -28.95 -22.73 -9.14
N GLU A 139 -29.72 -23.15 -10.15
CA GLU A 139 -30.77 -22.30 -10.73
C GLU A 139 -31.81 -21.87 -9.70
N ARG A 140 -31.87 -22.61 -8.57
CA ARG A 140 -32.69 -22.33 -7.40
C ARG A 140 -31.88 -22.46 -6.13
N TYR A 141 -32.19 -21.58 -5.18
CA TYR A 141 -31.68 -21.70 -3.82
C TYR A 141 -32.22 -23.00 -3.18
N GLU A 142 -31.31 -23.84 -2.67
CA GLU A 142 -31.63 -25.12 -2.01
C GLU A 142 -31.50 -25.05 -0.47
N GLY A 143 -31.22 -23.86 0.08
CA GLY A 143 -31.12 -23.67 1.52
C GLY A 143 -32.51 -23.59 2.19
N PRO A 144 -32.55 -23.59 3.53
CA PRO A 144 -33.80 -23.40 4.26
C PRO A 144 -34.35 -21.99 4.00
N ASP A 145 -35.67 -21.90 3.96
CA ASP A 145 -36.40 -20.62 3.92
C ASP A 145 -36.04 -19.77 5.14
N ASN A 146 -35.97 -18.45 4.96
CA ASN A 146 -35.62 -17.52 6.02
C ASN A 146 -36.71 -16.46 6.17
N GLU A 147 -37.71 -16.80 6.98
CA GLU A 147 -38.87 -15.94 7.26
C GLU A 147 -38.47 -14.54 7.78
N GLU A 148 -37.32 -14.40 8.46
CA GLU A 148 -36.86 -13.09 8.94
C GLU A 148 -36.32 -12.20 7.81
N LEU A 149 -35.75 -12.77 6.75
CA LEU A 149 -35.26 -12.02 5.59
C LEU A 149 -36.33 -11.83 4.52
N ASP A 150 -37.30 -12.75 4.46
CA ASP A 150 -38.37 -12.73 3.46
C ASP A 150 -39.56 -11.85 3.89
N ARG A 151 -39.62 -11.41 5.15
CA ARG A 151 -40.68 -10.51 5.62
C ARG A 151 -40.55 -9.10 5.03
N PRO A 152 -41.67 -8.36 4.90
CA PRO A 152 -41.64 -6.96 4.52
C PRO A 152 -40.80 -6.10 5.46
N PHE A 153 -40.14 -5.09 4.90
CA PHE A 153 -39.42 -4.09 5.67
C PHE A 153 -40.39 -3.25 6.51
N THR A 154 -39.92 -2.88 7.69
CA THR A 154 -40.64 -2.06 8.66
C THR A 154 -40.24 -0.60 8.58
N MET A 155 -41.08 0.29 9.11
CA MET A 155 -40.78 1.73 9.18
C MET A 155 -39.52 2.01 10.01
N THR A 156 -39.28 1.22 11.06
CA THR A 156 -38.09 1.36 11.91
C THR A 156 -36.83 1.01 11.13
N GLU A 157 -36.84 -0.06 10.34
CA GLU A 157 -35.69 -0.43 9.51
C GLU A 157 -35.39 0.64 8.45
N LEU A 158 -36.43 1.19 7.81
CA LEU A 158 -36.25 2.29 6.86
C LEU A 158 -35.64 3.53 7.51
N CYS A 159 -36.15 3.96 8.67
CA CYS A 159 -35.61 5.12 9.38
C CYS A 159 -34.15 4.88 9.80
N THR A 160 -33.84 3.72 10.39
CA THR A 160 -32.47 3.37 10.78
C THR A 160 -31.54 3.35 9.57
N ALA A 161 -31.97 2.78 8.43
CA ALA A 161 -31.16 2.76 7.22
C ALA A 161 -30.86 4.17 6.68
N ILE A 162 -31.83 5.09 6.73
CA ILE A 162 -31.63 6.50 6.36
C ILE A 162 -30.66 7.16 7.35
N ASP A 163 -30.81 6.90 8.64
CA ASP A 163 -29.97 7.47 9.70
C ASP A 163 -28.53 6.94 9.68
N GLU A 164 -28.30 5.71 9.24
CA GLU A 164 -26.96 5.12 9.11
C GLU A 164 -26.28 5.50 7.78
N SER A 165 -27.06 5.92 6.78
CA SER A 165 -26.54 6.27 5.46
C SER A 165 -25.46 7.38 5.50
N ASN A 166 -24.53 7.32 4.54
CA ASN A 166 -23.49 8.35 4.42
C ASN A 166 -24.04 9.60 3.73
N LYS A 167 -24.35 10.64 4.52
CA LYS A 167 -24.87 11.94 4.08
C LYS A 167 -23.94 12.74 3.17
N ARG A 168 -22.69 12.30 2.98
CA ARG A 168 -21.69 12.93 2.11
C ARG A 168 -21.51 12.20 0.77
N SER A 169 -22.25 11.12 0.54
CA SER A 169 -22.22 10.44 -0.76
C SER A 169 -22.73 11.36 -1.87
N ALA A 170 -22.17 11.19 -3.07
CA ALA A 170 -22.70 11.84 -4.26
C ALA A 170 -24.13 11.31 -4.55
N PRO A 171 -25.07 12.17 -4.94
CA PRO A 171 -26.40 11.74 -5.35
C PRO A 171 -26.35 10.91 -6.63
N GLY A 172 -27.37 10.07 -6.84
CA GLY A 172 -27.55 9.28 -8.05
C GLY A 172 -28.01 10.13 -9.24
N ARG A 173 -28.43 9.46 -10.32
CA ARG A 173 -28.99 10.09 -11.53
C ARG A 173 -30.24 10.92 -11.24
N ASP A 174 -30.99 10.54 -10.21
CA ASP A 174 -32.18 11.21 -9.70
C ASP A 174 -31.89 12.51 -8.93
N ALA A 175 -30.61 12.83 -8.68
CA ALA A 175 -30.16 13.95 -7.85
C ALA A 175 -30.68 13.94 -6.41
N ILE A 176 -31.24 12.82 -5.92
CA ILE A 176 -31.75 12.69 -4.57
C ILE A 176 -30.58 12.43 -3.62
N THR A 177 -30.47 13.25 -2.57
CA THR A 177 -29.43 13.10 -1.55
C THR A 177 -29.96 12.39 -0.30
N TYR A 178 -29.10 11.68 0.42
CA TYR A 178 -29.46 11.08 1.71
C TYR A 178 -29.94 12.11 2.75
N LYS A 179 -29.49 13.37 2.64
CA LYS A 179 -30.02 14.48 3.46
C LYS A 179 -31.48 14.78 3.16
N LEU A 180 -31.88 14.68 1.90
CA LEU A 180 -33.26 14.90 1.49
C LEU A 180 -34.16 13.78 2.01
N LEU A 181 -33.69 12.53 1.96
CA LEU A 181 -34.37 11.39 2.58
C LEU A 181 -34.52 11.56 4.10
N GLY A 182 -33.50 12.05 4.80
CA GLY A 182 -33.60 12.34 6.24
C GLY A 182 -34.61 13.44 6.61
N ASN A 183 -34.93 14.34 5.67
CA ASN A 183 -35.88 15.44 5.88
C ASN A 183 -37.30 15.15 5.37
N MET A 184 -37.56 13.92 4.92
CA MET A 184 -38.84 13.57 4.32
C MET A 184 -39.97 13.52 5.36
N SER A 185 -41.20 13.84 4.94
CA SER A 185 -42.37 13.71 5.82
C SER A 185 -42.67 12.24 6.11
N ARG A 186 -43.33 11.97 7.26
CA ARG A 186 -43.72 10.59 7.62
C ARG A 186 -44.66 9.95 6.59
N ALA A 187 -45.48 10.73 5.91
CA ALA A 187 -46.34 10.24 4.83
C ALA A 187 -45.52 9.83 3.59
N ALA A 188 -44.51 10.62 3.22
CA ALA A 188 -43.60 10.29 2.13
C ALA A 188 -42.75 9.05 2.46
N ALA A 189 -42.27 8.93 3.70
CA ALA A 189 -41.54 7.74 4.14
C ALA A 189 -42.40 6.46 4.07
N ARG A 190 -43.70 6.57 4.35
CA ARG A 190 -44.65 5.45 4.19
C ARG A 190 -44.82 5.05 2.73
N GLY A 191 -45.02 6.00 1.83
CA GLY A 191 -45.12 5.70 0.40
C GLY A 191 -43.83 5.06 -0.16
N LEU A 192 -42.67 5.51 0.29
CA LEU A 192 -41.40 4.88 -0.06
C LEU A 192 -41.31 3.44 0.44
N LEU A 193 -41.69 3.19 1.70
CA LEU A 193 -41.70 1.85 2.28
C LEU A 193 -42.63 0.90 1.53
N GLU A 194 -43.84 1.37 1.19
CA GLU A 194 -44.82 0.59 0.42
C GLU A 194 -44.23 0.20 -0.95
N HIS A 195 -43.61 1.14 -1.66
CA HIS A 195 -43.00 0.87 -2.96
C HIS A 195 -41.83 -0.13 -2.89
N ILE A 196 -40.99 -0.04 -1.84
CA ILE A 196 -39.88 -0.99 -1.63
C ILE A 196 -40.43 -2.39 -1.34
N ASN A 197 -41.45 -2.50 -0.49
CA ASN A 197 -42.06 -3.78 -0.15
C ASN A 197 -42.81 -4.40 -1.34
N GLU A 198 -43.46 -3.59 -2.19
CA GLU A 198 -44.07 -4.05 -3.44
C GLU A 198 -43.02 -4.60 -4.41
N ALA A 199 -41.86 -3.95 -4.54
CA ALA A 199 -40.75 -4.42 -5.37
C ALA A 199 -40.18 -5.75 -4.85
N LEU A 200 -40.12 -5.92 -3.52
CA LEU A 200 -39.71 -7.17 -2.86
C LEU A 200 -40.69 -8.31 -3.16
N GLU A 201 -41.99 -8.10 -2.90
CA GLU A 201 -43.04 -9.11 -3.10
C GLU A 201 -43.17 -9.51 -4.58
N SER A 202 -43.12 -8.54 -5.48
CA SER A 202 -43.24 -8.78 -6.93
C SER A 202 -41.97 -9.37 -7.55
N SER A 203 -40.86 -9.43 -6.81
CA SER A 203 -39.52 -9.82 -7.30
C SER A 203 -39.11 -9.07 -8.56
N ARG A 204 -39.62 -7.84 -8.73
CA ARG A 204 -39.39 -6.98 -9.90
C ARG A 204 -38.80 -5.67 -9.45
N LEU A 205 -37.49 -5.53 -9.68
CA LEU A 205 -36.80 -4.28 -9.45
C LEU A 205 -37.16 -3.28 -10.57
N PRO A 206 -37.36 -1.99 -10.25
CA PRO A 206 -37.47 -0.94 -11.25
C PRO A 206 -36.30 -0.98 -12.22
N LYS A 207 -36.59 -0.84 -13.52
CA LYS A 207 -35.57 -0.88 -14.58
C LYS A 207 -34.47 0.17 -14.36
N GLU A 208 -34.84 1.29 -13.74
CA GLU A 208 -33.98 2.42 -13.42
C GLU A 208 -32.91 2.12 -12.37
N TRP A 209 -33.03 1.03 -11.59
CA TRP A 209 -32.07 0.64 -10.55
C TRP A 209 -30.92 -0.24 -11.07
N LYS A 210 -30.97 -0.68 -12.33
CA LYS A 210 -30.01 -1.64 -12.91
C LYS A 210 -28.85 -0.98 -13.67
N ASP A 211 -28.94 0.33 -13.92
CA ASP A 211 -27.97 1.17 -14.64
C ASP A 211 -27.31 2.22 -13.73
#